data_AF-A0A4Q2DVI0-F1
#
_entry.id   AF-A0A4Q2DVI0-F1
#
_cell.length_a   1.000
_cell.length_b   1.000
_cell.length_c   1.000
_cell.angle_alpha   90.00
_cell.angle_beta   90.00
_cell.angle_gamma   90.00
#
_symmetry.space_group_name_H-M   'P 1'
#
loop_
_entity.id
_entity.type
_entity.pdbx_description
1 polymer ?
#
loop_
_entity_poly.entity_id
_entity_poly.type
_entity_poly.pdbx_seq_one_letter_code
_entity_poly.pdbx_strand_id
1 'polypeptide(L)'
;MWVIPPSNFGASLSLLKRPANTIATRDETLSRLVHLSSSMLKRNADLEQRVAELEVELHVWKQAHSVALEASEAHNVQIAALNRQISGLDYFKSNQNPLILCVINGDELVFSRDLLSQGFQGGRLAAQEITKAIAEHLTKEEGFSQASARFAVVDAGYSKDAAEAKIKEYLQTYTRFPQTIRVFFGGSSS
;
A
#
# COMPACT_ATOMS: atom_id res chain seq x y z
N MET A 1 -67.93 -60.27 93.22
CA MET A 1 -67.11 -59.18 93.80
C MET A 1 -65.99 -58.87 92.81
N TRP A 2 -65.97 -57.62 92.31
CA TRP A 2 -65.04 -56.93 91.39
C TRP A 2 -65.06 -57.22 89.87
N VAL A 3 -65.12 -56.11 89.12
CA VAL A 3 -65.11 -55.89 87.66
C VAL A 3 -63.81 -55.16 87.28
N ILE A 4 -63.13 -55.53 86.17
CA ILE A 4 -62.24 -54.68 85.34
C ILE A 4 -62.31 -55.18 83.86
N PRO A 5 -62.29 -54.31 82.81
CA PRO A 5 -62.81 -54.58 81.44
C PRO A 5 -61.73 -55.03 80.41
N PRO A 6 -62.09 -55.34 79.13
CA PRO A 6 -61.23 -56.09 78.21
C PRO A 6 -60.33 -55.17 77.36
N SER A 7 -59.07 -55.58 77.15
CA SER A 7 -58.12 -54.89 76.26
C SER A 7 -57.86 -55.70 74.98
N ASN A 8 -58.42 -55.17 73.89
CA ASN A 8 -57.91 -55.15 72.51
C ASN A 8 -56.95 -56.26 72.06
N PHE A 9 -57.51 -57.25 71.36
CA PHE A 9 -56.79 -58.02 70.34
C PHE A 9 -57.63 -58.04 69.06
N GLY A 10 -57.36 -57.14 68.13
CA GLY A 10 -58.01 -57.18 66.83
C GLY A 10 -58.11 -55.85 66.11
N ALA A 11 -57.00 -55.32 65.61
CA ALA A 11 -56.98 -54.46 64.42
C ALA A 11 -55.53 -54.08 64.09
N SER A 12 -54.85 -54.87 63.26
CA SER A 12 -53.86 -54.30 62.33
C SER A 12 -53.37 -55.38 61.36
N LEU A 13 -54.16 -55.73 60.34
CA LEU A 13 -53.62 -56.44 59.17
C LEU A 13 -54.48 -56.28 57.91
N SER A 14 -55.14 -55.12 57.73
CA SER A 14 -55.93 -54.83 56.53
C SER A 14 -55.64 -53.48 55.85
N LEU A 15 -54.65 -52.72 56.33
CA LEU A 15 -54.28 -51.40 55.76
C LEU A 15 -53.02 -51.41 54.88
N LEU A 16 -52.73 -52.53 54.21
CA LEU A 16 -51.65 -52.58 53.21
C LEU A 16 -52.09 -53.20 51.88
N LYS A 17 -53.32 -52.92 51.43
CA LYS A 17 -53.65 -53.07 50.02
C LYS A 17 -53.42 -51.73 49.33
N ARG A 18 -52.15 -51.46 49.01
CA ARG A 18 -51.76 -50.32 48.17
C ARG A 18 -52.60 -50.37 46.89
N PRO A 19 -53.29 -49.28 46.50
CA PRO A 19 -54.08 -49.30 45.28
C PRO A 19 -53.11 -49.52 44.10
N ALA A 20 -53.41 -50.52 43.27
CA ALA A 20 -52.60 -50.88 42.09
C ALA A 20 -52.31 -49.68 41.17
N ASN A 21 -53.16 -48.65 41.23
CA ASN A 21 -53.02 -47.39 40.50
C ASN A 21 -51.78 -46.57 40.92
N THR A 22 -51.31 -46.65 42.16
CA THR A 22 -50.11 -45.91 42.63
C THR A 22 -48.81 -46.54 42.16
N ILE A 23 -48.80 -47.84 41.89
CA ILE A 23 -47.62 -48.54 41.37
C ILE A 23 -47.48 -48.25 39.87
N ALA A 24 -48.60 -48.25 39.12
CA ALA A 24 -48.62 -47.89 37.70
C ALA A 24 -48.17 -46.44 37.45
N THR A 25 -48.65 -45.47 38.26
CA THR A 25 -48.21 -44.06 38.13
C THR A 25 -46.76 -43.84 38.55
N ARG A 26 -46.26 -44.64 39.49
CA ARG A 26 -44.85 -44.60 39.90
C ARG A 26 -43.93 -45.17 38.81
N ASP A 27 -44.37 -46.23 38.13
CA ASP A 27 -43.63 -46.80 37.00
C ASP A 27 -43.62 -45.87 35.78
N GLU A 28 -44.73 -45.18 35.53
CA GLU A 28 -44.83 -44.15 34.49
C GLU A 28 -43.93 -42.94 34.79
N THR A 29 -43.88 -42.48 36.04
CA THR A 29 -43.00 -41.36 36.43
C THR A 29 -41.51 -41.74 36.36
N LEU A 30 -41.14 -42.96 36.75
CA LEU A 30 -39.79 -43.49 36.57
C LEU A 30 -39.43 -43.58 35.08
N SER A 31 -40.33 -44.07 34.24
CA SER A 31 -40.13 -44.15 32.78
C SER A 31 -39.92 -42.77 32.15
N ARG A 32 -40.70 -41.76 32.56
CA ARG A 32 -40.52 -40.36 32.11
C ARG A 32 -39.19 -39.78 32.57
N LEU A 33 -38.78 -40.06 33.81
CA LEU A 33 -37.52 -39.56 34.35
C LEU A 33 -36.31 -40.19 33.65
N VAL A 34 -36.38 -41.48 33.34
CA VAL A 34 -35.36 -42.18 32.54
C VAL A 34 -35.30 -41.61 31.12
N HIS A 35 -36.45 -41.38 30.48
CA HIS A 35 -36.49 -40.77 29.14
C HIS A 35 -35.97 -39.33 29.12
N LEU A 36 -36.31 -38.53 30.13
CA LEU A 36 -35.78 -37.18 30.27
C LEU A 36 -34.27 -37.18 30.53
N SER A 37 -33.80 -38.06 31.42
CA SER A 37 -32.38 -38.22 31.72
C SER A 37 -31.59 -38.65 30.47
N SER A 38 -32.07 -39.63 29.72
CA SER A 38 -31.42 -40.06 28.47
C SER A 38 -31.42 -38.98 27.40
N SER A 39 -32.53 -38.23 27.27
CA SER A 39 -32.60 -37.08 26.36
C SER A 39 -31.64 -35.95 26.76
N MET A 40 -31.46 -35.70 28.06
CA MET A 40 -30.54 -34.68 28.57
C MET A 40 -29.08 -35.11 28.37
N LEU A 41 -28.74 -36.37 28.66
CA LEU A 41 -27.41 -36.93 28.38
C LEU A 41 -27.05 -36.85 26.90
N LYS A 42 -28.01 -37.17 26.02
CA LYS A 42 -27.80 -37.05 24.56
C LYS A 42 -27.54 -35.62 24.12
N ARG A 43 -28.28 -34.64 24.66
CA ARG A 43 -28.07 -33.22 24.37
C ARG A 43 -26.74 -32.71 24.91
N ASN A 44 -26.35 -33.13 26.12
CA ASN A 44 -25.06 -32.76 26.68
C ASN A 44 -23.92 -33.31 25.82
N ALA A 45 -24.01 -34.57 25.37
CA ALA A 45 -23.02 -35.15 24.46
C ALA A 45 -22.95 -34.40 23.11
N ASP A 46 -24.10 -34.02 22.52
CA ASP A 46 -24.15 -33.22 21.28
C ASP A 46 -23.53 -31.83 21.45
N LEU A 47 -23.79 -31.17 22.59
CA LEU A 47 -23.22 -29.87 22.90
C LEU A 47 -21.71 -29.96 23.13
N GLU A 48 -21.24 -30.97 23.87
CA GLU A 48 -19.81 -31.21 24.09
C GLU A 48 -19.08 -31.46 22.76
N GLN A 49 -19.69 -32.22 21.85
CA GLN A 49 -19.15 -32.45 20.51
C GLN A 49 -19.04 -31.14 19.71
N ARG A 50 -20.09 -30.31 19.72
CA ARG A 50 -20.09 -29.02 19.01
C ARG A 50 -19.09 -28.02 19.59
N VAL A 51 -18.92 -28.02 20.90
CA VAL A 51 -17.89 -27.19 21.55
C VAL A 51 -16.51 -27.63 21.09
N ALA A 52 -16.22 -28.93 21.09
CA ALA A 52 -14.93 -29.45 20.61
C ALA A 52 -14.68 -29.11 19.12
N GLU A 53 -15.70 -29.21 18.28
CA GLU A 53 -15.59 -28.85 16.85
C GLU A 53 -15.30 -27.35 16.65
N LEU A 54 -16.05 -26.47 17.33
CA LEU A 54 -15.83 -25.02 17.28
C LEU A 54 -14.48 -24.61 17.85
N GLU A 55 -13.99 -25.28 18.89
CA GLU A 55 -12.66 -25.01 19.46
C GLU A 55 -11.55 -25.31 18.44
N VAL A 56 -11.70 -26.37 17.65
CA VAL A 56 -10.78 -26.70 16.55
C VAL A 56 -10.86 -25.66 15.44
N GLU A 57 -12.06 -25.29 14.98
CA GLU A 57 -12.23 -24.27 13.94
C GLU A 57 -11.64 -22.91 14.36
N LEU A 58 -11.88 -22.52 15.62
CA LEU A 58 -11.35 -21.28 16.18
C LEU A 58 -9.81 -21.32 16.22
N HIS A 59 -9.22 -22.48 16.57
CA HIS A 59 -7.77 -22.65 16.55
C HIS A 59 -7.20 -22.48 15.13
N VAL A 60 -7.80 -23.14 14.13
CA VAL A 60 -7.41 -23.00 12.72
C VAL A 60 -7.51 -21.56 12.25
N TRP A 61 -8.61 -20.88 12.58
CA TRP A 61 -8.82 -19.49 12.16
C TRP A 61 -7.82 -18.54 12.83
N LYS A 62 -7.52 -18.71 14.12
CA LYS A 62 -6.48 -17.94 14.82
C LYS A 62 -5.11 -18.12 14.18
N GLN A 63 -4.76 -19.36 13.85
CA GLN A 63 -3.49 -19.65 13.19
C GLN A 63 -3.42 -19.01 11.81
N ALA A 64 -4.46 -19.16 10.98
CA ALA A 64 -4.55 -18.55 9.66
C ALA A 64 -4.50 -17.01 9.75
N HIS A 65 -5.16 -16.41 10.74
CA HIS A 65 -5.14 -14.98 10.97
C HIS A 65 -3.74 -14.47 11.36
N SER A 66 -3.02 -15.19 12.23
CA SER A 66 -1.64 -14.84 12.59
C SER A 66 -0.72 -14.82 11.37
N VAL A 67 -0.81 -15.85 10.52
CA VAL A 67 0.00 -15.95 9.29
C VAL A 67 -0.34 -14.81 8.32
N ALA A 68 -1.62 -14.47 8.17
CA ALA A 68 -2.05 -13.37 7.32
C ALA A 68 -1.56 -12.01 7.84
N LEU A 69 -1.54 -11.81 9.16
CA LEU A 69 -1.03 -10.60 9.79
C LEU A 69 0.47 -10.43 9.53
N GLU A 70 1.27 -11.47 9.78
CA GLU A 70 2.72 -11.45 9.52
C GLU A 70 3.03 -11.16 8.05
N ALA A 71 2.27 -11.75 7.11
CA ALA A 71 2.40 -11.49 5.68
C ALA A 71 2.08 -10.01 5.33
N SER A 72 1.03 -9.44 5.95
CA SER A 72 0.68 -8.03 5.75
C SER A 72 1.74 -7.09 6.33
N GLU A 73 2.32 -7.40 7.48
CA GLU A 73 3.39 -6.61 8.09
C GLU A 73 4.65 -6.64 7.23
N ALA A 74 5.05 -7.82 6.75
CA ALA A 74 6.16 -7.96 5.81
C ALA A 74 5.94 -7.14 4.54
N HIS A 75 4.73 -7.17 3.98
CA HIS A 75 4.36 -6.37 2.82
C HIS A 75 4.44 -4.86 3.09
N ASN A 76 3.99 -4.40 4.26
CA ASN A 76 4.08 -2.99 4.64
C ASN A 76 5.53 -2.52 4.79
N VAL A 77 6.41 -3.35 5.37
CA VAL A 77 7.85 -3.07 5.46
C VAL A 77 8.47 -2.95 4.06
N GLN A 78 8.09 -3.83 3.14
CA GLN A 78 8.56 -3.79 1.75
C GLN A 78 8.08 -2.52 1.02
N ILE A 79 6.81 -2.12 1.19
CA ILE A 79 6.28 -0.86 0.64
C ILE A 79 7.05 0.33 1.22
N ALA A 80 7.32 0.34 2.53
CA ALA A 80 8.09 1.41 3.17
C ALA A 80 9.53 1.49 2.63
N ALA A 81 10.18 0.35 2.39
CA ALA A 81 11.50 0.29 1.76
C ALA A 81 11.48 0.82 0.32
N LEU A 82 10.48 0.41 -0.46
CA LEU A 82 10.32 0.88 -1.84
C LEU A 82 10.04 2.39 -1.90
N ASN A 83 9.17 2.90 -1.03
CA ASN A 83 8.90 4.33 -0.92
C ASN A 83 10.16 5.13 -0.57
N ARG A 84 11.03 4.63 0.32
CA ARG A 84 12.33 5.26 0.61
C ARG A 84 13.24 5.30 -0.62
N GLN A 85 13.25 4.25 -1.44
CA GLN A 85 14.02 4.22 -2.69
C GLN A 85 13.46 5.22 -3.72
N ILE A 86 12.13 5.30 -3.85
CA ILE A 86 11.47 6.28 -4.73
C ILE A 86 11.83 7.71 -4.30
N SER A 87 11.75 8.04 -3.01
CA SER A 87 12.16 9.37 -2.52
C SER A 87 13.66 9.66 -2.72
N GLY A 88 14.52 8.64 -2.66
CA GLY A 88 15.94 8.78 -2.98
C GLY A 88 16.18 9.06 -4.47
N LEU A 89 15.36 8.49 -5.36
CA LEU A 89 15.38 8.77 -6.80
C LEU A 89 14.80 10.16 -7.12
N ASP A 90 13.85 10.63 -6.32
CA ASP A 90 13.29 11.98 -6.48
C ASP A 90 14.33 13.07 -6.23
N TYR A 91 15.40 12.85 -5.47
CA TYR A 91 16.51 13.82 -5.33
C TYR A 91 17.14 14.21 -6.68
N PHE A 92 17.19 13.28 -7.64
CA PHE A 92 17.68 13.55 -8.99
C PHE A 92 16.66 14.30 -9.86
N LYS A 93 15.36 14.07 -9.65
CA LYS A 93 14.28 14.77 -10.38
C LYS A 93 13.94 16.15 -9.79
N SER A 94 14.18 16.34 -8.50
CA SER A 94 13.82 17.54 -7.74
C SER A 94 14.98 18.52 -7.55
N ASN A 95 16.14 18.26 -8.19
CA ASN A 95 17.29 19.15 -8.15
C ASN A 95 16.88 20.54 -8.67
N GLN A 96 16.75 21.49 -7.75
CA GLN A 96 16.18 22.84 -7.93
C GLN A 96 17.02 23.77 -8.83
N ASN A 97 17.97 23.24 -9.58
CA ASN A 97 18.86 24.01 -10.44
C ASN A 97 19.26 23.22 -11.70
N PRO A 98 18.27 22.90 -12.56
CA PRO A 98 18.51 22.22 -13.82
C PRO A 98 19.42 23.07 -14.73
N LEU A 99 20.35 22.39 -15.41
CA LEU A 99 21.23 22.96 -16.41
C LEU A 99 20.74 22.57 -17.81
N ILE A 100 20.55 23.57 -18.65
CA ILE A 100 20.20 23.42 -20.06
C ILE A 100 21.42 23.84 -20.87
N LEU A 101 22.00 22.89 -21.61
CA LEU A 101 23.11 23.16 -22.51
C LEU A 101 22.56 23.48 -23.91
N CYS A 102 22.96 24.62 -24.45
CA CYS A 102 22.60 25.05 -25.79
C CYS A 102 23.88 25.16 -26.60
N VAL A 103 24.05 24.28 -27.58
CA VAL A 103 25.19 24.32 -28.49
C VAL A 103 24.73 24.96 -29.79
N ILE A 104 25.32 26.10 -30.13
CA ILE A 104 24.96 26.89 -31.31
C ILE A 104 26.16 26.93 -32.23
N ASN A 105 25.96 26.70 -33.53
CA ASN A 105 26.95 27.00 -34.54
C ASN A 105 26.85 28.49 -34.94
N GLY A 106 27.74 29.33 -34.42
CA GLY A 106 27.70 30.78 -34.64
C GLY A 106 27.89 31.23 -36.09
N ASP A 107 28.39 30.35 -36.97
CA ASP A 107 28.68 30.70 -38.37
C ASP A 107 27.50 30.47 -39.31
N GLU A 108 26.71 29.46 -39.01
CA GLU A 108 25.48 29.14 -39.75
C GLU A 108 24.27 29.89 -39.16
N LEU A 109 24.33 30.27 -37.88
CA LEU A 109 23.28 31.00 -37.19
C LEU A 109 23.69 32.45 -36.95
N VAL A 110 23.79 33.20 -38.05
CA VAL A 110 24.05 34.63 -38.00
C VAL A 110 22.83 35.37 -37.45
N PHE A 111 23.02 36.20 -36.42
CA PHE A 111 21.95 37.05 -35.88
C PHE A 111 21.41 38.03 -36.92
N SER A 112 20.16 38.49 -36.74
CA SER A 112 19.56 39.47 -37.63
C SER A 112 20.46 40.72 -37.75
N ARG A 113 20.47 41.35 -38.93
CA ARG A 113 21.27 42.56 -39.19
C ARG A 113 20.98 43.68 -38.18
N ASP A 114 19.74 43.76 -37.71
CA ASP A 114 19.33 44.74 -36.72
C ASP A 114 20.04 44.54 -35.38
N LEU A 115 20.20 43.29 -34.93
CA LEU A 115 20.94 42.96 -33.71
C LEU A 115 22.45 43.12 -33.91
N LEU A 116 22.97 42.73 -35.07
CA LEU A 116 24.40 42.89 -35.39
C LEU A 116 24.83 44.37 -35.39
N SER A 117 24.02 45.24 -35.99
CA SER A 117 24.31 46.69 -36.07
C SER A 117 24.34 47.38 -34.70
N GLN A 118 23.70 46.78 -33.69
CA GLN A 118 23.68 47.27 -32.31
C GLN A 118 24.89 46.78 -31.48
N GLY A 119 25.78 45.97 -32.07
CA GLY A 119 26.98 45.46 -31.44
C GLY A 119 26.69 44.71 -30.13
N PHE A 120 27.35 45.11 -29.04
CA PHE A 120 27.23 44.45 -27.74
C PHE A 120 25.79 44.43 -27.20
N GLN A 121 25.01 45.49 -27.42
CA GLN A 121 23.62 45.54 -26.95
C GLN A 121 22.76 44.52 -27.70
N GLY A 122 22.92 44.44 -29.02
CA GLY A 122 22.22 43.46 -29.84
C GLY A 122 22.60 42.02 -29.50
N GLY A 123 23.86 41.76 -29.15
CA GLY A 123 24.29 40.44 -28.66
C GLY A 123 23.58 40.03 -27.35
N ARG A 124 23.40 40.97 -26.41
CA ARG A 124 22.64 40.70 -25.17
C ARG A 124 21.15 40.47 -25.44
N LEU A 125 20.55 41.26 -26.32
CA LEU A 125 19.15 41.08 -26.72
C LEU A 125 18.95 39.72 -27.40
N ALA A 126 19.86 39.34 -28.29
CA ALA A 126 19.83 38.03 -28.94
C ALA A 126 19.92 36.88 -27.93
N ALA A 127 20.82 36.99 -26.94
CA ALA A 127 20.92 36.01 -25.86
C ALA A 127 19.65 35.94 -25.01
N GLN A 128 19.01 37.09 -24.71
CA GLN A 128 17.74 37.14 -24.00
C GLN A 128 16.60 36.50 -24.79
N GLU A 129 16.49 36.79 -26.08
CA GLU A 129 15.47 36.22 -26.98
C GLU A 129 15.63 34.70 -27.09
N ILE A 130 16.86 34.19 -27.28
CA ILE A 130 17.12 32.75 -27.30
C ILE A 130 16.74 32.11 -25.96
N THR A 131 17.20 32.68 -24.85
CA THR A 131 16.90 32.14 -23.51
C THR A 131 15.40 32.09 -23.25
N LYS A 132 14.68 33.16 -23.62
CA LYS A 132 13.22 33.26 -23.49
C LYS A 132 12.52 32.21 -24.35
N ALA A 133 12.88 32.10 -25.64
CA ALA A 133 12.28 31.13 -26.54
C ALA A 133 12.46 29.68 -26.05
N ILE A 134 13.64 29.35 -25.52
CA ILE A 134 13.89 28.02 -24.94
C ILE A 134 13.06 27.83 -23.66
N ALA A 135 13.02 28.81 -22.77
CA ALA A 135 12.21 28.73 -21.55
C ALA A 135 10.70 28.55 -21.86
N GLU A 136 10.17 29.27 -22.84
CA GLU A 136 8.79 29.13 -23.30
C GLU A 136 8.52 27.74 -23.90
N HIS A 137 9.43 27.23 -24.74
CA HIS A 137 9.33 25.90 -25.33
C HIS A 137 9.31 24.79 -24.26
N LEU A 138 10.16 24.90 -23.24
CA LEU A 138 10.22 23.94 -22.13
C LEU A 138 8.98 23.97 -21.25
N THR A 139 8.43 25.17 -21.00
CA THR A 139 7.20 25.33 -20.23
C THR A 139 6.02 24.66 -20.94
N LYS A 140 6.00 24.71 -22.28
CA LYS A 140 4.96 24.09 -23.12
C LYS A 140 5.04 22.57 -23.17
N GLU A 141 6.24 21.98 -23.21
CA GLU A 141 6.40 20.54 -23.39
C GLU A 141 6.36 19.71 -22.10
N GLU A 142 6.88 20.21 -20.97
CA GLU A 142 7.17 19.34 -19.82
C GLU A 142 6.67 19.84 -18.46
N GLY A 143 5.83 20.88 -18.40
CA GLY A 143 5.38 21.43 -17.12
C GLY A 143 6.56 21.82 -16.23
N PHE A 144 7.65 22.27 -16.86
CA PHE A 144 8.90 22.61 -16.21
C PHE A 144 8.61 23.69 -15.17
N SER A 145 8.80 23.36 -13.89
CA SER A 145 8.45 24.28 -12.81
C SER A 145 9.38 25.48 -12.84
N GLN A 146 8.90 26.60 -12.30
CA GLN A 146 9.50 27.93 -12.23
C GLN A 146 10.86 28.00 -11.48
N ALA A 147 11.57 26.88 -11.31
CA ALA A 147 12.93 26.86 -10.83
C ALA A 147 13.85 27.51 -11.87
N SER A 148 14.79 28.33 -11.39
CA SER A 148 15.74 29.06 -12.23
C SER A 148 16.65 28.08 -12.98
N ALA A 149 16.27 27.74 -14.21
CA ALA A 149 17.10 26.92 -15.06
C ALA A 149 18.33 27.74 -15.50
N ARG A 150 19.52 27.16 -15.36
CA ARG A 150 20.74 27.78 -15.85
C ARG A 150 20.93 27.41 -17.32
N PHE A 151 21.13 28.42 -18.15
CA PHE A 151 21.42 28.26 -19.57
C PHE A 151 22.91 28.42 -19.79
N ALA A 152 23.54 27.44 -20.44
CA ALA A 152 24.89 27.56 -20.96
C ALA A 152 24.82 27.54 -22.48
N VAL A 153 25.13 28.68 -23.11
CA VAL A 153 25.20 28.79 -24.58
C VAL A 153 26.66 28.75 -24.98
N VAL A 154 27.02 27.83 -25.87
CA VAL A 154 28.39 27.65 -26.36
C VAL A 154 28.43 27.67 -27.88
N ASP A 155 29.46 28.32 -28.42
CA ASP A 155 29.74 28.32 -29.85
C ASP A 155 30.55 27.08 -30.23
N ALA A 156 30.01 26.28 -31.15
CA ALA A 156 30.70 25.11 -31.70
C ALA A 156 31.92 25.52 -32.55
N GLY A 157 31.93 26.73 -33.12
CA GLY A 157 33.06 27.33 -33.82
C GLY A 157 33.23 26.95 -35.30
N TYR A 158 34.25 27.56 -35.92
CA TYR A 158 34.53 27.52 -37.36
C TYR A 158 34.99 26.16 -37.88
N SER A 159 34.32 25.69 -38.93
CA SER A 159 34.53 24.43 -39.69
C SER A 159 33.87 23.18 -39.09
N LYS A 160 33.42 22.29 -39.97
CA LYS A 160 32.72 21.04 -39.62
C LYS A 160 33.50 20.18 -38.62
N ASP A 161 34.79 19.99 -38.87
CA ASP A 161 35.64 19.12 -38.03
C ASP A 161 35.90 19.72 -36.64
N ALA A 162 36.11 21.04 -36.56
CA ALA A 162 36.31 21.72 -35.27
C ALA A 162 35.01 21.80 -34.46
N ALA A 163 33.87 22.05 -35.13
CA ALA A 163 32.55 22.04 -34.52
C ALA A 163 32.22 20.66 -33.93
N GLU A 164 32.46 19.58 -34.69
CA GLU A 164 32.23 18.22 -34.24
C GLU A 164 33.11 17.88 -33.02
N ALA A 165 34.39 18.27 -33.04
CA ALA A 165 35.30 18.06 -31.91
C ALA A 165 34.81 18.78 -30.64
N LYS A 166 34.41 20.06 -30.74
CA LYS A 166 33.89 20.81 -29.59
C LYS A 166 32.56 20.25 -29.09
N ILE A 167 31.63 19.94 -29.99
CA ILE A 167 30.33 19.33 -29.62
C ILE A 167 30.57 18.04 -28.83
N LYS A 168 31.48 17.20 -29.30
CA LYS A 168 31.80 15.92 -28.64
C LYS A 168 32.38 16.14 -27.25
N GLU A 169 33.28 17.10 -27.08
CA GLU A 169 33.85 17.44 -25.77
C GLU A 169 32.81 18.02 -24.80
N TYR A 170 31.96 18.93 -25.30
CA TYR A 170 30.84 19.49 -24.53
C TYR A 170 29.87 18.40 -24.09
N LEU A 171 29.48 17.50 -24.99
CA LEU A 171 28.64 16.37 -24.63
C LEU A 171 29.31 15.48 -23.58
N GLN A 172 30.57 15.09 -23.77
CA GLN A 172 31.29 14.25 -22.82
C GLN A 172 31.39 14.87 -21.43
N THR A 173 31.53 16.20 -21.35
CA THR A 173 31.64 16.93 -20.09
C THR A 173 30.28 17.10 -19.42
N TYR A 174 29.30 17.64 -20.16
CA TYR A 174 28.03 18.08 -19.57
C TYR A 174 27.05 16.93 -19.35
N THR A 175 27.11 15.84 -20.12
CA THR A 175 26.28 14.64 -19.85
C THR A 175 26.67 13.90 -18.58
N ARG A 176 27.88 14.12 -18.05
CA ARG A 176 28.31 13.58 -16.75
C ARG A 176 27.70 14.34 -15.58
N PHE A 177 27.18 15.54 -15.80
CA PHE A 177 26.56 16.33 -14.74
C PHE A 177 25.10 15.93 -14.57
N PRO A 178 24.69 15.45 -13.37
CA PRO A 178 23.31 15.05 -13.13
C PRO A 178 22.30 16.20 -13.29
N GLN A 179 22.75 17.45 -13.18
CA GLN A 179 21.90 18.62 -13.43
C GLN A 179 21.61 18.87 -14.92
N THR A 180 22.38 18.29 -15.85
CA THR A 180 22.14 18.48 -17.29
C THR A 180 20.96 17.64 -17.71
N ILE A 181 19.82 18.28 -17.88
CA ILE A 181 18.55 17.60 -18.18
C ILE A 181 18.21 17.61 -19.67
N ARG A 182 18.75 18.58 -20.42
CA ARG A 182 18.41 18.80 -21.83
C ARG A 182 19.55 19.46 -22.56
N VAL A 183 19.75 19.04 -23.80
CA VAL A 183 20.72 19.59 -24.73
C VAL A 183 20.01 20.01 -26.00
N PHE A 184 20.20 21.27 -26.41
CA PHE A 184 19.70 21.80 -27.66
C PHE A 184 20.85 22.02 -28.63
N PHE A 185 20.62 21.69 -29.91
CA PHE A 185 21.55 21.96 -30.99
C PHE A 185 20.92 22.98 -31.95
N GLY A 186 21.64 24.08 -32.17
CA GLY A 186 21.35 25.03 -33.22
C GLY A 186 22.40 24.92 -34.33
N GLY A 187 21.96 24.54 -35.53
CA GLY A 187 22.74 24.54 -36.76
C GLY A 187 21.84 24.25 -37.96
N SER A 188 22.20 24.73 -39.15
CA SER A 188 21.43 24.46 -40.36
C SER A 188 22.24 23.53 -41.26
N SER A 189 21.67 22.38 -41.63
CA SER A 189 22.28 21.57 -42.68
C SER A 189 22.17 22.33 -44.00
N SER A 190 23.31 22.82 -44.49
CA SER A 190 23.48 23.22 -45.89
C SER A 190 24.09 22.10 -46.70
#